data_AF-A0A562WQ06-F1
#
_entry.id   AF-A0A562WQ06-F1
#
_cell.length_a   1.000
_cell.length_b   1.000
_cell.length_c   1.000
_cell.angle_alpha   90.00
_cell.angle_beta   90.00
_cell.angle_gamma   90.00
#
_symmetry.space_group_name_H-M   'P 1'
#
loop_
_entity.id
_entity.type
_entity.pdbx_description
1 polymer ?
#
loop_
_entity_poly.entity_id
_entity_poly.type
_entity_poly.pdbx_seq_one_letter_code
_entity_poly.pdbx_strand_id
1 'polypeptide(L)'
;MKDVVVVLRHLARLDGAAPDMEQICVTTALNTAAVRDFITAGCALVAANVQERLLVEATQVLWNVYDGASGPELVTAGERVRAVGLALTQAQEERERALVRFREACSLLRHDGALFDAVSKPVAPPGGVR
;
A
#
# COMPACT_ATOMS: atom_id res chain seq x y z
N MET A 1 15.01 10.48 14.71
CA MET A 1 14.09 11.43 14.00
C MET A 1 14.12 11.26 12.49
N LYS A 2 15.28 11.21 11.80
CA LYS A 2 15.35 11.04 10.33
C LYS A 2 14.55 9.84 9.79
N ASP A 3 14.62 8.69 10.45
CA ASP A 3 13.97 7.46 9.97
C ASP A 3 12.43 7.56 10.00
N VAL A 4 11.88 8.19 11.04
CA VAL A 4 10.43 8.45 11.16
C VAL A 4 9.94 9.36 10.03
N VAL A 5 10.71 10.38 9.65
CA VAL A 5 10.39 11.25 8.52
C VAL A 5 10.36 10.49 7.20
N VAL A 6 11.31 9.56 7.00
CA VAL A 6 11.34 8.72 5.80
C VAL A 6 10.12 7.83 5.73
N VAL A 7 9.73 7.20 6.85
CA VAL A 7 8.53 6.37 6.94
C VAL A 7 7.28 7.19 6.63
N LEU A 8 7.07 8.33 7.28
CA LEU A 8 5.89 9.17 7.06
C LEU A 8 5.77 9.65 5.61
N ARG A 9 6.89 10.05 5.00
CA ARG A 9 6.93 10.40 3.57
C ARG A 9 6.63 9.21 2.66
N HIS A 10 7.15 8.04 2.99
CA HIS A 10 6.87 6.84 2.22
C HIS A 10 5.38 6.49 2.29
N LEU A 11 4.79 6.49 3.49
CA LEU A 11 3.37 6.21 3.68
C LEU A 11 2.49 7.24 2.97
N ALA A 12 2.76 8.54 3.12
CA ALA A 12 1.98 9.58 2.45
C ALA A 12 1.95 9.43 0.93
N ARG A 13 3.06 8.98 0.32
CA ARG A 13 3.12 8.70 -1.13
C ARG A 13 2.22 7.55 -1.57
N LEU A 14 1.90 6.60 -0.69
CA LEU A 14 0.95 5.52 -1.01
C LEU A 14 -0.46 6.07 -1.29
N ASP A 15 -0.77 7.25 -0.75
CA ASP A 15 -2.02 7.98 -0.97
C ASP A 15 -1.86 9.17 -1.95
N GLY A 16 -0.72 9.27 -2.65
CA GLY A 16 -0.43 10.41 -3.53
C GLY A 16 -0.27 11.75 -2.79
N ALA A 17 -0.01 11.73 -1.49
CA ALA A 17 0.09 12.90 -0.63
C ALA A 17 1.54 13.25 -0.26
N ALA A 18 1.73 14.47 0.23
CA ALA A 18 2.93 14.95 0.87
C ALA A 18 2.64 15.31 2.35
N PRO A 19 3.49 14.88 3.30
CA PRO A 19 3.32 15.24 4.69
C PRO A 19 3.91 16.61 5.01
N ASP A 20 3.20 17.39 5.83
CA ASP A 20 3.77 18.52 6.54
C ASP A 20 4.27 18.05 7.90
N MET A 21 5.60 18.08 8.06
CA MET A 21 6.25 17.54 9.25
C MET A 21 6.05 18.41 10.48
N GLU A 22 5.89 19.72 10.32
CA GLU A 22 5.61 20.62 11.44
C GLU A 22 4.19 20.36 11.93
N GLN A 23 3.24 20.29 11.01
CA GLN A 23 1.85 20.00 11.36
C GLN A 23 1.68 18.58 11.89
N ILE A 24 2.39 17.57 11.38
CA ILE A 24 2.41 16.22 11.98
C ILE A 24 2.90 16.27 13.43
N CYS A 25 3.93 17.06 13.75
CA CYS A 25 4.39 17.20 15.13
C CYS A 25 3.32 17.84 16.02
N VAL A 26 2.62 18.86 15.53
CA VAL A 26 1.48 19.49 16.22
C VAL A 26 0.34 18.50 16.42
N THR A 27 -0.10 17.80 15.37
CA THR A 27 -1.14 16.77 15.43
C THR A 27 -0.74 15.63 16.35
N THR A 28 0.52 15.22 16.38
CA THR A 28 1.00 14.18 17.31
C THR A 28 0.86 14.63 18.77
N ALA A 29 1.16 15.91 19.06
CA ALA A 29 1.05 16.47 20.40
C ALA A 29 -0.40 16.68 20.85
N LEU A 30 -1.31 17.02 19.93
CA LEU A 30 -2.72 17.26 20.22
C LEU A 30 -3.57 15.97 20.19
N ASN A 31 -3.27 15.08 19.26
CA ASN A 31 -4.02 13.86 18.99
C ASN A 31 -3.11 12.75 18.44
N THR A 32 -2.34 12.13 19.35
CA THR A 32 -1.41 11.05 19.00
C THR A 32 -2.10 9.85 18.32
N ALA A 33 -3.39 9.63 18.57
CA ALA A 33 -4.13 8.52 17.98
C ALA A 33 -4.19 8.63 16.45
N ALA A 34 -4.46 9.82 15.89
CA ALA A 34 -4.57 10.01 14.44
C ALA A 34 -3.27 9.66 13.70
N VAL A 35 -2.13 10.12 14.21
CA VAL A 35 -0.81 9.84 13.61
C VAL A 35 -0.43 8.37 13.79
N ARG A 36 -0.75 7.76 14.94
CA ARG A 36 -0.54 6.33 15.18
C ARG A 36 -1.38 5.48 14.23
N ASP A 37 -2.63 5.83 14.01
CA ASP A 37 -3.55 5.10 13.13
C ASP A 37 -3.08 5.19 11.68
N PHE A 38 -2.63 6.36 11.23
CA PHE A 38 -1.99 6.54 9.93
C PHE A 38 -0.77 5.62 9.73
N ILE A 39 0.15 5.59 10.70
CA ILE A 39 1.33 4.73 10.63
C ILE A 39 0.92 3.25 10.61
N THR A 40 -0.01 2.86 11.48
CA THR A 40 -0.43 1.46 11.63
C THR A 40 -1.15 0.98 10.37
N ALA A 41 -2.10 1.76 9.85
CA ALA A 41 -2.83 1.43 8.62
C ALA A 41 -1.90 1.44 7.40
N GLY A 42 -0.96 2.38 7.32
CA GLY A 42 0.01 2.45 6.24
C GLY A 42 0.93 1.23 6.22
N CYS A 43 1.48 0.84 7.38
CA CYS A 43 2.29 -0.37 7.50
C CYS A 43 1.50 -1.63 7.17
N ALA A 44 0.24 -1.73 7.59
CA ALA A 44 -0.64 -2.84 7.24
C ALA A 44 -0.88 -2.93 5.72
N LEU A 45 -1.09 -1.80 5.04
CA LEU A 45 -1.23 -1.75 3.59
C LEU A 45 0.05 -2.18 2.87
N VAL A 46 1.22 -1.73 3.34
CA VAL A 46 2.52 -2.15 2.78
C VAL A 46 2.69 -3.67 2.93
N ALA A 47 2.40 -4.22 4.11
CA ALA A 47 2.49 -5.65 4.35
C ALA A 47 1.54 -6.45 3.44
N ALA A 48 0.30 -5.99 3.28
CA ALA A 48 -0.68 -6.63 2.40
C ALA A 48 -0.26 -6.59 0.92
N ASN A 49 0.30 -5.45 0.46
CA ASN A 49 0.85 -5.34 -0.90
C ASN A 49 2.02 -6.31 -1.14
N VAL A 50 2.92 -6.45 -0.15
CA VAL A 50 4.03 -7.42 -0.23
C VAL A 50 3.51 -8.85 -0.24
N GLN A 51 2.54 -9.18 0.61
CA GLN A 51 1.94 -10.51 0.67
C GLN A 51 1.23 -10.87 -0.64
N GLU A 52 0.42 -9.97 -1.21
CA GLU A 52 -0.22 -10.19 -2.51
C GLU A 52 0.83 -10.46 -3.59
N ARG A 53 1.88 -9.63 -3.67
CA ARG A 53 2.94 -9.79 -4.66
C ARG A 53 3.63 -11.16 -4.54
N LEU A 54 3.99 -11.58 -3.33
CA LEU A 54 4.62 -12.87 -3.11
C LEU A 54 3.70 -14.04 -3.51
N LEU A 55 2.40 -13.92 -3.28
CA LEU A 55 1.42 -14.93 -3.69
C LEU A 55 1.21 -14.97 -5.20
N VAL A 56 1.26 -13.83 -5.88
CA VAL A 56 1.27 -13.77 -7.36
C VAL A 56 2.51 -14.47 -7.91
N GLU A 57 3.69 -14.14 -7.38
CA GLU A 57 4.96 -14.77 -7.78
C GLU A 57 4.93 -16.29 -7.53
N ALA A 58 4.44 -16.73 -6.37
CA ALA A 58 4.26 -18.14 -6.04
C ALA A 58 3.26 -18.85 -6.96
N THR A 59 2.15 -18.20 -7.31
CA THR A 59 1.17 -18.74 -8.25
C THR A 59 1.79 -18.97 -9.62
N GLN A 60 2.61 -18.02 -10.09
CA GLN A 60 3.27 -18.14 -11.39
C GLN A 60 4.30 -19.29 -11.42
N VAL A 61 5.08 -19.46 -10.34
CA VAL A 61 6.00 -20.60 -10.20
C VAL A 61 5.23 -21.92 -10.20
N LEU A 62 4.13 -22.02 -9.44
CA LEU A 62 3.33 -23.23 -9.37
C LEU A 62 2.60 -23.55 -10.67
N TRP A 63 2.17 -22.53 -11.42
CA TRP A 63 1.56 -22.71 -12.74
C TRP A 63 2.54 -23.36 -13.72
N ASN A 64 3.80 -22.93 -13.73
CA ASN A 64 4.84 -23.52 -14.58
C ASN A 64 5.10 -25.00 -14.23
N VAL A 65 5.03 -25.35 -12.94
CA VAL A 65 5.16 -26.75 -12.49
C VAL A 65 3.94 -27.57 -12.91
N TYR A 66 2.74 -27.00 -12.81
CA TYR A 66 1.49 -27.65 -13.22
C TYR A 66 1.45 -27.93 -14.73
N ASP A 67 1.86 -26.95 -15.55
CA ASP A 67 1.87 -27.07 -17.02
C ASP A 67 2.81 -28.18 -17.51
N GLY A 68 3.89 -28.46 -16.77
CA GLY A 68 4.84 -29.54 -17.05
C GLY A 68 4.53 -30.88 -16.37
N ALA A 69 3.50 -30.96 -15.52
CA ALA A 69 3.21 -32.14 -14.72
C ALA A 69 2.41 -33.19 -15.50
N SER A 70 2.59 -34.47 -15.15
CA SER A 70 1.82 -35.56 -15.73
C SER A 70 1.52 -36.65 -14.69
N GLY A 71 0.47 -37.44 -14.93
CA GLY A 71 0.09 -38.53 -14.04
C GLY A 71 -0.26 -38.05 -12.62
N PRO A 72 0.15 -38.76 -11.56
CA PRO A 72 -0.17 -38.41 -10.17
C PRO A 72 0.33 -37.03 -9.73
N GLU A 73 1.43 -36.54 -10.30
CA GLU A 73 2.02 -35.24 -9.96
C GLU A 73 1.12 -34.07 -10.39
N LEU A 74 0.32 -34.26 -11.45
CA LEU A 74 -0.63 -33.25 -11.94
C LEU A 74 -1.73 -32.97 -10.91
N VAL A 75 -2.20 -34.01 -10.20
CA VAL A 75 -3.24 -33.87 -9.17
C VAL A 75 -2.70 -33.03 -8.00
N THR A 76 -1.50 -33.37 -7.50
CA THR A 76 -0.86 -32.63 -6.40
C THR A 76 -0.48 -31.20 -6.81
N ALA A 77 0.00 -30.98 -8.04
CA ALA A 77 0.27 -29.65 -8.56
C ALA A 77 -1.01 -28.82 -8.65
N GLY A 78 -2.11 -29.41 -9.13
CA GLY A 78 -3.42 -28.77 -9.22
C GLY A 78 -4.00 -28.36 -7.85
N GLU A 79 -3.85 -29.21 -6.83
CA GLU A 79 -4.25 -28.89 -5.46
C GLU A 79 -3.45 -27.71 -4.88
N ARG A 80 -2.13 -27.68 -5.12
CA ARG A 80 -1.25 -26.58 -4.68
C ARG A 80 -1.58 -25.27 -5.38
N VAL A 81 -1.81 -25.29 -6.69
CA VAL A 81 -2.25 -24.11 -7.46
C VAL A 81 -3.58 -23.59 -6.89
N ARG A 82 -4.54 -24.48 -6.60
CA ARG A 82 -5.82 -24.08 -6.01
C ARG A 82 -5.65 -23.46 -4.62
N ALA A 83 -4.81 -24.05 -3.77
CA ALA A 83 -4.55 -23.54 -2.42
C ALA A 83 -3.92 -22.14 -2.45
N VAL A 84 -2.93 -21.91 -3.33
CA VAL A 84 -2.32 -20.59 -3.49
C VAL A 84 -3.30 -19.59 -4.12
N GLY A 85 -4.14 -20.02 -5.06
CA GLY A 85 -5.21 -19.19 -5.61
C GLY A 85 -6.18 -18.68 -4.53
N LEU A 86 -6.60 -19.56 -3.61
CA LEU A 86 -7.45 -19.18 -2.47
C LEU A 86 -6.73 -18.21 -1.52
N ALA A 87 -5.46 -18.45 -1.22
CA ALA A 87 -4.66 -17.56 -0.39
C ALA A 87 -4.48 -16.18 -1.04
N LEU A 88 -4.33 -16.13 -2.37
CA LEU A 88 -4.24 -14.87 -3.12
C LEU A 88 -5.55 -14.08 -3.03
N THR A 89 -6.71 -14.73 -3.20
CA THR A 89 -8.02 -14.07 -3.02
C THR A 89 -8.16 -13.47 -1.62
N GLN A 90 -7.80 -14.22 -0.58
CA GLN A 90 -7.84 -13.71 0.80
C GLN A 90 -6.87 -12.53 1.01
N ALA A 91 -5.66 -12.61 0.47
CA ALA A 91 -4.69 -11.52 0.55
C ALA A 91 -5.19 -10.24 -0.16
N GLN A 92 -5.92 -10.39 -1.26
CA GLN A 92 -6.54 -9.28 -1.98
C GLN A 92 -7.64 -8.59 -1.16
N GLU A 93 -8.53 -9.37 -0.55
CA GLU A 93 -9.55 -8.84 0.37
C GLU A 93 -8.90 -8.08 1.54
N GLU A 94 -7.82 -8.62 2.09
CA GLU A 94 -7.09 -8.04 3.22
C GLU A 94 -6.40 -6.74 2.84
N ARG A 95 -5.84 -6.68 1.62
CA ARG A 95 -5.27 -5.47 1.05
C ARG A 95 -6.33 -4.40 0.83
N GLU A 96 -7.50 -4.76 0.34
CA GLU A 96 -8.61 -3.80 0.16
C GLU A 96 -9.08 -3.22 1.49
N ARG A 97 -9.24 -4.07 2.52
CA ARG A 97 -9.57 -3.62 3.88
C ARG A 97 -8.49 -2.70 4.45
N ALA A 98 -7.22 -3.04 4.25
CA ALA A 98 -6.10 -2.20 4.68
C ALA A 98 -6.08 -0.86 3.93
N LEU A 99 -6.39 -0.85 2.62
CA LEU A 99 -6.45 0.35 1.80
C LEU A 99 -7.56 1.30 2.27
N VAL A 100 -8.76 0.77 2.57
CA VAL A 100 -9.88 1.57 3.09
C VAL A 100 -9.48 2.24 4.41
N ARG A 101 -8.97 1.47 5.37
CA ARG A 101 -8.49 2.02 6.66
C ARG A 101 -7.39 3.05 6.49
N PHE A 102 -6.46 2.82 5.56
CA PHE A 102 -5.39 3.75 5.29
C PHE A 102 -5.91 5.08 4.72
N ARG A 103 -6.87 5.03 3.79
CA ARG A 103 -7.53 6.22 3.24
C ARG A 103 -8.30 6.99 4.29
N GLU A 104 -8.99 6.31 5.20
CA GLU A 104 -9.66 6.94 6.34
C GLU A 104 -8.66 7.69 7.23
N ALA A 105 -7.54 7.05 7.58
CA ALA A 105 -6.48 7.69 8.36
C ALA A 105 -5.84 8.88 7.63
N CYS A 106 -5.63 8.77 6.31
CA CYS A 106 -5.15 9.89 5.49
C CYS A 106 -6.14 11.06 5.46
N SER A 107 -7.45 10.77 5.38
CA SER A 107 -8.50 11.79 5.40
C SER A 107 -8.49 12.59 6.71
N LEU A 108 -8.34 11.90 7.85
CA LEU A 108 -8.20 12.56 9.15
C LEU A 108 -6.98 13.48 9.21
N LEU A 109 -5.81 13.00 8.74
CA LEU A 109 -4.62 13.85 8.72
C LEU A 109 -4.72 15.00 7.72
N ARG A 110 -5.46 14.87 6.61
CA ARG A 110 -5.77 16.01 5.73
C ARG A 110 -6.64 17.04 6.44
N HIS A 111 -7.65 16.60 7.20
CA HIS A 111 -8.49 17.51 7.98
C HIS A 111 -7.69 18.31 8.99
N ASP A 112 -6.69 17.68 9.62
CA ASP A 112 -5.78 18.30 10.58
C ASP A 112 -4.66 19.14 9.91
N GLY A 113 -4.63 19.20 8.57
CA GLY A 113 -3.60 19.91 7.79
C GLY A 113 -2.23 19.21 7.75
N ALA A 114 -2.13 17.97 8.23
CA ALA A 114 -0.88 17.21 8.30
C ALA A 114 -0.52 16.51 6.98
N LEU A 115 -1.48 16.34 6.08
CA LEU A 115 -1.28 15.81 4.73
C LEU A 115 -1.86 16.76 3.69
N PHE A 116 -1.17 16.88 2.55
CA PHE A 116 -1.61 17.65 1.39
C PHE A 116 -1.53 16.79 0.14
N ASP A 117 -2.40 17.05 -0.84
CA ASP A 117 -2.26 16.43 -2.14
C ASP A 117 -0.92 16.85 -2.75
N ALA A 118 -0.16 15.88 -3.28
CA ALA A 118 1.11 16.21 -3.92
C ALA A 118 0.81 17.11 -5.11
N VAL A 119 1.20 18.38 -5.03
CA VAL A 119 0.95 19.38 -6.07
C VAL A 119 1.45 18.83 -7.41
N SER A 120 0.52 18.53 -8.31
CA SER A 120 0.81 18.37 -9.73
C SER A 120 1.47 19.66 -10.18
N LYS A 121 2.77 19.60 -10.55
CA LYS A 121 3.49 20.77 -11.10
C LYS A 121 2.58 21.50 -12.10
N PRO A 122 2.41 22.83 -12.00
CA PRO A 122 1.71 23.57 -13.03
C PRO A 122 2.45 23.33 -14.35
N VAL A 123 1.75 22.83 -15.36
CA VAL A 123 2.24 22.89 -16.74
C VAL A 123 2.37 24.37 -17.06
N ALA A 124 3.61 24.86 -17.14
CA ALA A 124 3.87 26.22 -17.60
C ALA A 124 3.23 26.39 -18.99
N PRO A 125 2.42 27.44 -19.23
CA PRO A 125 1.89 27.69 -20.56
C PRO A 125 3.08 27.87 -21.52
N PRO A 126 3.01 27.33 -22.75
CA PRO A 126 4.07 27.52 -23.73
C PRO A 126 4.20 29.03 -23.97
N GLY A 127 5.39 29.55 -23.66
CA GLY A 127 5.70 30.97 -23.77
C GLY A 127 5.33 31.49 -25.16
N GLY A 128 4.50 32.53 -25.18
CA GLY A 128 4.20 33.29 -26.38
C GLY A 128 5.49 33.86 -26.94
N VAL A 129 5.86 33.38 -28.12
CA VAL A 129 6.89 33.98 -28.95
C VAL A 129 6.35 35.33 -29.42
N ARG A 130 7.01 36.41 -29.02
CA ARG A 130 6.88 37.73 -29.64
C ARG A 130 7.68 37.77 -30.92
#